data_AF-A0A921HPC3-F1
#
_entry.id   AF-A0A921HPC3-F1
#
_cell.length_a   1.000
_cell.length_b   1.000
_cell.length_c   1.000
_cell.angle_alpha   90.00
_cell.angle_beta   90.00
_cell.angle_gamma   90.00
#
_symmetry.space_group_name_H-M   'P 1'
#
loop_
_entity.id
_entity.type
_entity.pdbx_description
1 polymer ?
#
loop_
_entity_poly.entity_id
_entity_poly.type
_entity_poly.pdbx_seq_one_letter_code
_entity_poly.pdbx_strand_id
1 'polypeptide(L)'
;MAISDLFKIQQYKDTINKLQNENNRLQTQANLKLTVQQMTPIELNNLIEKKQNEFDFKKRNYINEENQLKKSLNQLTNKKSDSQLEINKLQAQLDSLQKELDDTEDTMNMETYGLYKPRYNFANSLGYKNQLNDVRNNQKRMIRNLEAYEIFNPMLLDNSSSKGHSMQKKNGKQLVRSFNVE
;
A
#
# COMPACT_ATOMS: atom_id res chain seq x y z
N MET A 1 -5.27 68.65 -29.24
CA MET A 1 -4.97 67.94 -30.51
C MET A 1 -3.74 67.01 -30.42
N ALA A 2 -2.82 67.15 -29.46
CA ALA A 2 -1.54 66.40 -29.48
C ALA A 2 -1.59 64.90 -29.11
N ILE A 3 -2.57 64.44 -28.32
CA ILE A 3 -2.57 63.06 -27.78
C ILE A 3 -3.13 62.05 -28.80
N SER A 4 -4.14 62.43 -29.58
CA SER A 4 -4.75 61.58 -30.62
C SER A 4 -3.76 61.22 -31.74
N ASP A 5 -2.86 62.13 -32.11
CA ASP A 5 -1.87 61.87 -33.17
C ASP A 5 -0.79 60.92 -32.69
N LEU A 6 -0.42 60.97 -31.41
CA LEU A 6 0.56 60.04 -30.83
C LEU A 6 0.08 58.58 -30.90
N PHE A 7 -1.20 58.33 -30.63
CA PHE A 7 -1.81 57.00 -30.75
C PHE A 7 -1.88 56.50 -32.20
N LYS A 8 -2.20 57.38 -33.16
CA LYS A 8 -2.21 57.03 -34.59
C LYS A 8 -0.79 56.71 -35.09
N ILE A 9 0.21 57.48 -34.67
CA ILE A 9 1.62 57.22 -35.00
C ILE A 9 2.07 55.85 -34.50
N GLN A 10 1.66 55.46 -33.29
CA GLN A 10 1.96 54.13 -32.76
C GLN A 10 1.27 53.02 -33.58
N GLN A 11 -0.01 53.20 -33.91
CA GLN A 11 -0.75 52.28 -34.78
C GLN A 11 -0.12 52.17 -36.19
N TYR A 12 0.36 53.27 -36.75
CA TYR A 12 1.07 53.25 -38.04
C TYR A 12 2.41 52.53 -37.94
N LYS A 13 3.19 52.73 -36.87
CA LYS A 13 4.42 51.97 -36.62
C LYS A 13 4.16 50.47 -36.51
N ASP A 14 3.12 50.07 -35.78
CA ASP A 14 2.73 48.67 -35.65
C ASP A 14 2.30 48.06 -37.00
N THR A 15 1.61 48.86 -37.81
CA THR A 15 1.19 48.46 -39.17
C THR A 15 2.39 48.32 -40.11
N ILE A 16 3.34 49.26 -40.07
CA ILE A 16 4.58 49.21 -40.85
C ILE A 16 5.40 47.98 -40.48
N ASN A 17 5.54 47.69 -39.18
CA ASN A 17 6.24 46.49 -38.70
C ASN A 17 5.55 45.20 -39.18
N LYS A 18 4.21 45.14 -39.14
CA LYS A 18 3.45 44.01 -39.68
C LYS A 18 3.67 43.83 -41.19
N LEU A 19 3.55 44.91 -41.96
CA LEU A 19 3.75 44.88 -43.41
C LEU A 19 5.19 44.51 -43.78
N GLN A 20 6.20 44.99 -43.04
CA GLN A 20 7.59 44.59 -43.25
C GLN A 20 7.80 43.09 -42.98
N ASN A 21 7.23 42.57 -41.89
CA ASN A 21 7.29 41.13 -41.58
C ASN A 21 6.59 40.29 -42.66
N GLU A 22 5.44 40.74 -43.15
CA GLU A 22 4.70 40.06 -44.21
C GLU A 22 5.46 40.10 -45.54
N ASN A 23 6.05 41.24 -45.90
CA ASN A 23 6.84 41.40 -47.13
C ASN A 23 8.10 40.51 -47.10
N ASN A 24 8.78 40.43 -45.94
CA ASN A 24 9.90 39.50 -45.75
C ASN A 24 9.46 38.04 -45.91
N ARG A 25 8.27 37.67 -45.41
CA ARG A 25 7.69 36.33 -45.60
C ARG A 25 7.35 36.03 -47.06
N LEU A 26 6.82 37.01 -47.78
CA LEU A 26 6.48 36.88 -49.20
C LEU A 26 7.74 36.79 -50.07
N GLN A 27 8.76 37.58 -49.78
CA GLN A 27 10.05 37.51 -50.47
C GLN A 27 10.72 36.14 -50.27
N THR A 28 10.72 35.61 -49.05
CA THR A 28 11.26 34.26 -48.78
C THR A 28 10.48 33.17 -49.53
N GLN A 29 9.15 33.26 -49.60
CA GLN A 29 8.34 32.34 -50.42
C GLN A 29 8.60 32.47 -51.93
N ALA A 30 8.72 33.69 -52.45
CA ALA A 30 8.98 33.94 -53.86
C ALA A 30 10.37 33.41 -54.28
N ASN A 31 11.39 33.65 -53.46
CA ASN A 31 12.75 33.16 -53.69
C ASN A 31 12.79 31.62 -53.73
N LEU A 32 12.12 30.95 -52.79
CA LEU A 32 11.99 29.48 -52.80
C LEU A 32 11.38 28.96 -54.10
N LYS A 33 10.30 29.60 -54.58
CA LYS A 33 9.60 29.19 -55.80
C LYS A 33 10.45 29.38 -57.05
N LEU A 34 11.19 30.49 -57.12
CA LEU A 34 12.09 30.80 -58.23
C LEU A 34 13.26 29.80 -58.31
N THR A 35 13.86 29.46 -57.16
CA THR A 35 14.92 28.45 -57.10
C THR A 35 14.45 27.08 -57.60
N VAL A 36 13.24 26.65 -57.23
CA VAL A 36 12.67 25.36 -57.67
C VAL A 36 12.44 25.32 -59.19
N GLN A 37 12.08 26.45 -59.81
CA GLN A 37 11.85 26.53 -61.26
C GLN A 37 13.13 26.54 -62.09
N GLN A 38 14.26 26.92 -61.51
CA GLN A 38 15.57 27.03 -62.18
C GLN A 38 16.41 25.75 -62.08
N MET A 39 16.02 24.79 -61.25
CA MET A 39 16.75 23.53 -61.05
C MET A 39 16.50 22.52 -62.17
N THR A 40 17.49 21.68 -62.47
CA THR A 40 17.34 20.56 -63.40
C THR A 40 16.44 19.45 -62.81
N PRO A 41 15.77 18.61 -63.62
CA PRO A 41 14.93 17.52 -63.12
C PRO A 41 15.64 16.57 -62.15
N ILE A 42 16.95 16.36 -62.32
CA ILE A 42 17.79 15.51 -61.47
C ILE A 42 17.99 16.14 -60.08
N GLU A 43 18.29 17.43 -60.03
CA GLU A 43 18.48 18.15 -58.76
C GLU A 43 17.16 18.25 -57.98
N LEU A 44 16.03 18.40 -58.68
CA LEU A 44 14.71 18.39 -58.06
C LEU A 44 14.38 17.03 -57.42
N ASN A 45 14.70 15.92 -58.10
CA ASN A 45 14.53 14.57 -57.54
C ASN A 45 15.41 14.35 -56.31
N ASN A 46 16.68 14.78 -56.34
CA ASN A 46 17.58 14.69 -55.18
C ASN A 46 17.05 15.49 -53.98
N LEU A 47 16.46 16.67 -54.24
CA LEU A 47 15.85 17.48 -53.19
C LEU A 47 14.60 16.81 -52.59
N ILE A 48 13.76 16.21 -53.44
CA ILE A 48 12.58 15.45 -53.01
C ILE A 48 13.00 14.28 -52.12
N GLU A 49 13.98 13.49 -52.55
CA GLU A 49 14.49 12.35 -51.79
C GLU A 49 15.05 12.79 -50.43
N LYS A 50 15.85 13.87 -50.41
CA LYS A 50 16.35 14.45 -49.16
C LYS A 50 15.22 14.88 -48.22
N LYS A 51 14.18 15.52 -48.77
CA LYS A 51 13.02 15.97 -47.99
C LYS A 51 12.16 14.81 -47.48
N GLN A 52 12.02 13.74 -48.26
CA GLN A 52 11.37 12.51 -47.82
C GLN A 52 12.14 11.85 -46.69
N ASN A 53 13.46 11.73 -46.80
CA ASN A 53 14.30 11.19 -45.73
C ASN A 53 14.22 12.02 -44.44
N GLU A 54 14.26 13.36 -44.54
CA GLU A 54 14.05 14.27 -43.41
C GLU A 54 12.66 14.08 -42.78
N PHE A 55 11.62 13.92 -43.60
CA PHE A 55 10.25 13.69 -43.14
C PHE A 55 10.11 12.35 -42.42
N ASP A 56 10.63 11.27 -42.99
CA ASP A 56 10.58 9.93 -42.40
C ASP A 56 11.38 9.85 -41.10
N PHE A 57 12.50 10.57 -41.02
CA PHE A 57 13.24 10.73 -39.78
C PHE A 57 12.42 11.43 -38.70
N LYS A 58 11.81 12.59 -39.03
CA LYS A 58 10.94 13.32 -38.09
C LYS A 58 9.72 12.50 -37.66
N LYS A 59 9.09 11.79 -38.60
CA LYS A 59 7.94 10.91 -38.33
C LYS A 59 8.30 9.81 -37.35
N ARG A 60 9.45 9.15 -37.53
CA ARG A 60 9.95 8.12 -36.59
C ARG A 60 10.19 8.69 -35.20
N ASN A 61 10.81 9.86 -35.11
CA ASN A 61 11.04 10.51 -33.81
C ASN A 61 9.72 10.85 -33.10
N TYR A 62 8.74 11.40 -33.83
CA TYR A 62 7.44 11.72 -33.28
C TYR A 62 6.71 10.47 -32.75
N ILE A 63 6.73 9.36 -33.51
CA ILE A 63 6.14 8.09 -33.09
C ILE A 63 6.85 7.54 -31.83
N ASN A 64 8.17 7.65 -31.76
CA ASN A 64 8.92 7.21 -30.59
C ASN A 64 8.56 8.03 -29.34
N GLU A 65 8.47 9.35 -29.49
CA GLU A 65 8.09 10.27 -28.41
C GLU A 65 6.64 10.02 -27.95
N GLU A 66 5.71 9.85 -28.89
CA GLU A 66 4.32 9.48 -28.59
C GLU A 66 4.22 8.17 -27.80
N ASN A 67 4.99 7.16 -28.21
CA ASN A 67 5.02 5.87 -27.50
C ASN A 67 5.61 5.99 -26.09
N GLN A 68 6.66 6.79 -25.91
CA GLN A 68 7.25 7.07 -24.59
C GLN A 68 6.27 7.81 -23.69
N LEU A 69 5.56 8.80 -24.24
CA LEU A 69 4.56 9.56 -23.51
C LEU A 69 3.40 8.67 -23.08
N LYS A 70 2.90 7.81 -24.00
CA LYS A 70 1.84 6.84 -23.72
C LYS A 70 2.23 5.83 -22.63
N LYS A 71 3.47 5.34 -22.67
CA LYS A 71 4.01 4.45 -21.63
C LYS A 71 4.06 5.14 -20.26
N SER A 72 4.54 6.39 -20.24
CA SER A 72 4.63 7.19 -19.00
C SER A 72 3.24 7.50 -18.44
N LEU A 73 2.28 7.82 -19.32
CA LEU A 73 0.88 8.02 -18.96
C LEU A 73 0.33 6.77 -18.28
N ASN A 74 0.43 5.60 -18.94
CA ASN A 74 -0.05 4.34 -18.38
C ASN A 74 0.57 4.02 -17.01
N GLN A 75 1.87 4.25 -16.85
CA GLN A 75 2.54 4.08 -15.55
C GLN A 75 1.98 5.01 -14.48
N LEU A 76 1.71 6.27 -14.83
CA LEU A 76 1.15 7.24 -13.91
C LEU A 76 -0.31 6.91 -13.55
N THR A 77 -1.12 6.44 -14.50
CA THR A 77 -2.50 6.00 -14.25
C THR A 77 -2.53 4.80 -13.31
N ASN A 78 -1.64 3.82 -13.52
CA ASN A 78 -1.54 2.66 -12.66
C ASN A 78 -1.13 3.05 -11.23
N LYS A 79 -0.08 3.87 -11.09
CA LYS A 79 0.34 4.38 -9.78
C LYS A 79 -0.79 5.14 -9.05
N LYS A 80 -1.53 5.98 -9.78
CA LYS A 80 -2.68 6.69 -9.22
C LYS A 80 -3.77 5.73 -8.73
N SER A 81 -4.05 4.68 -9.51
CA SER A 81 -5.01 3.64 -9.12
C SER A 81 -4.56 2.90 -7.86
N ASP A 82 -3.29 2.48 -7.81
CA ASP A 82 -2.71 1.77 -6.67
C ASP A 82 -2.76 2.63 -5.40
N SER A 83 -2.35 3.91 -5.49
CA SER A 83 -2.45 4.85 -4.37
C SER A 83 -3.89 5.07 -3.92
N GLN A 84 -4.87 5.10 -4.83
CA GLN A 84 -6.28 5.24 -4.45
C GLN A 84 -6.79 4.01 -3.69
N LEU A 85 -6.39 2.80 -4.09
CA LEU A 85 -6.72 1.57 -3.36
C LEU A 85 -6.11 1.57 -1.96
N GLU A 86 -4.87 2.03 -1.83
CA GLU A 86 -4.18 2.15 -0.54
C GLU A 86 -4.86 3.17 0.38
N ILE A 87 -5.24 4.34 -0.14
CA ILE A 87 -6.01 5.35 0.60
C ILE A 87 -7.32 4.76 1.11
N ASN A 88 -8.08 4.07 0.25
CA ASN A 88 -9.36 3.49 0.65
C ASN A 88 -9.18 2.41 1.74
N LYS A 89 -8.11 1.61 1.65
CA LYS A 89 -7.78 0.62 2.68
C LYS A 89 -7.44 1.28 4.01
N LEU A 90 -6.59 2.32 3.99
CA LEU A 90 -6.21 3.05 5.19
C LEU A 90 -7.41 3.76 5.83
N GLN A 91 -8.32 4.31 5.03
CA GLN A 91 -9.55 4.93 5.53
C GLN A 91 -10.43 3.90 6.24
N ALA A 92 -10.65 2.73 5.63
CA ALA A 92 -11.42 1.67 6.27
C ALA A 92 -10.80 1.19 7.59
N GLN A 93 -9.47 1.14 7.67
CA GLN A 93 -8.76 0.82 8.91
C GLN A 93 -8.95 1.92 9.95
N LEU A 94 -8.83 3.19 9.58
CA LEU A 94 -9.08 4.33 10.45
C LEU A 94 -10.49 4.30 11.03
N ASP A 95 -11.51 4.09 10.19
CA ASP A 95 -12.89 4.03 10.61
C ASP A 95 -13.13 2.87 11.62
N SER A 96 -12.48 1.72 11.39
CA SER A 96 -12.56 0.58 12.33
C SER A 96 -11.89 0.86 13.68
N LEU A 97 -10.72 1.50 13.68
CA LEU A 97 -10.00 1.88 14.90
C LEU A 97 -10.74 2.95 15.67
N GLN A 98 -11.33 3.93 14.98
CA GLN A 98 -12.13 4.97 15.61
C GLN A 98 -13.32 4.34 16.34
N LYS A 99 -14.02 3.40 15.71
CA LYS A 99 -15.12 2.70 16.36
C LYS A 99 -14.68 1.91 17.59
N GLU A 100 -13.56 1.21 17.52
CA GLU A 100 -13.00 0.48 18.66
C GLU A 100 -12.60 1.43 19.80
N LEU A 101 -12.08 2.60 19.46
CA LEU A 101 -11.74 3.65 20.43
C LEU A 101 -13.00 4.19 21.11
N ASP A 102 -14.05 4.52 20.34
CA ASP A 102 -15.33 4.99 20.86
C ASP A 102 -15.96 3.94 21.81
N ASP A 103 -15.98 2.67 21.40
CA ASP A 103 -16.45 1.55 22.24
C ASP A 103 -15.63 1.43 23.54
N THR A 104 -14.31 1.62 23.45
CA THR A 104 -13.40 1.58 24.60
C THR A 104 -13.63 2.75 25.54
N GLU A 105 -13.79 3.97 25.01
CA GLU A 105 -14.09 5.17 25.79
C GLU A 105 -15.44 5.04 26.51
N ASP A 106 -16.47 4.53 25.82
CA ASP A 106 -17.76 4.22 26.44
C ASP A 106 -17.64 3.19 27.56
N THR A 107 -16.86 2.11 27.35
CA THR A 107 -16.62 1.14 28.42
C THR A 107 -15.88 1.73 29.61
N MET A 108 -14.85 2.55 29.38
CA MET A 108 -14.11 3.23 30.44
C MET A 108 -15.03 4.19 31.21
N ASN A 109 -15.87 4.95 30.51
CA ASN A 109 -16.87 5.81 31.11
C ASN A 109 -17.82 5.02 32.00
N MET A 110 -18.38 3.90 31.52
CA MET A 110 -19.24 3.03 32.34
C MET A 110 -18.52 2.50 33.60
N GLU A 111 -17.24 2.15 33.49
CA GLU A 111 -16.43 1.72 34.64
C GLU A 111 -16.24 2.84 35.67
N THR A 112 -16.14 4.11 35.27
CA THR A 112 -16.08 5.24 36.22
C THR A 112 -17.35 5.38 37.07
N TYR A 113 -18.49 4.99 36.52
CA TYR A 113 -19.76 4.93 37.25
C TYR A 113 -19.97 3.60 38.01
N GLY A 114 -18.94 2.75 38.07
CA GLY A 114 -18.99 1.45 38.76
C GLY A 114 -19.73 0.35 38.01
N LEU A 115 -20.07 0.57 36.73
CA LEU A 115 -20.76 -0.40 35.88
C LEU A 115 -19.74 -1.20 35.06
N TYR A 116 -19.16 -2.22 35.70
CA TYR A 116 -18.19 -3.11 35.05
C TYR A 116 -18.86 -4.15 34.15
N LYS A 117 -18.29 -4.38 32.96
CA LYS A 117 -18.61 -5.59 32.17
C LYS A 117 -18.06 -6.83 32.91
N PRO A 118 -18.89 -7.85 33.20
CA PRO A 118 -18.41 -9.09 33.81
C PRO A 118 -17.33 -9.75 32.95
N ARG A 119 -16.11 -9.88 33.49
CA ARG A 119 -14.97 -10.49 32.78
C ARG A 119 -15.09 -12.00 32.59
N TYR A 120 -15.98 -12.63 33.34
CA TYR A 120 -16.18 -14.07 33.30
C TYR A 120 -17.65 -14.40 33.01
N ASN A 121 -17.87 -15.39 32.15
CA ASN A 121 -19.21 -15.86 31.78
C ASN A 121 -19.80 -16.79 32.86
N PHE A 122 -19.76 -16.37 34.13
CA PHE A 122 -20.42 -17.07 35.22
C PHE A 122 -21.77 -16.38 35.46
N ALA A 123 -22.84 -16.99 34.94
CA ALA A 123 -24.21 -16.49 35.10
C ALA A 123 -24.63 -16.30 36.58
N ASN A 124 -23.93 -16.93 37.52
CA ASN A 124 -24.08 -16.76 38.97
C ASN A 124 -22.89 -17.41 39.73
N SER A 125 -22.71 -17.07 41.00
CA SER A 125 -21.68 -17.66 41.88
C SER A 125 -21.80 -19.18 42.04
N LEU A 126 -23.00 -19.74 41.81
CA LEU A 126 -23.25 -21.18 41.86
C LEU A 126 -22.61 -21.90 40.67
N GLY A 127 -22.69 -21.33 39.47
CA GLY A 127 -22.07 -21.84 38.25
C GLY A 127 -20.55 -21.87 38.36
N TYR A 128 -19.95 -20.81 38.93
CA TYR A 128 -18.52 -20.80 39.23
C TYR A 128 -18.11 -21.93 40.19
N LYS A 129 -18.86 -22.10 41.28
CA LYS A 129 -18.61 -23.16 42.26
C LYS A 129 -18.71 -24.55 41.62
N ASN A 130 -19.69 -24.77 40.75
CA ASN A 130 -19.87 -26.05 40.06
C ASN A 130 -18.70 -26.34 39.11
N GLN A 131 -18.31 -25.38 38.27
CA GLN A 131 -17.15 -25.54 37.38
C GLN A 131 -15.85 -25.77 38.15
N LEU A 132 -15.64 -25.04 39.26
CA LEU A 132 -14.49 -25.27 40.14
C LEU A 132 -14.51 -26.67 40.76
N ASN A 133 -15.68 -27.16 41.17
CA ASN A 133 -15.83 -28.52 41.67
C ASN A 133 -15.52 -29.56 40.60
N ASP A 134 -15.96 -29.36 39.35
CA ASP A 134 -15.68 -30.27 38.24
C ASP A 134 -14.18 -30.35 37.95
N VAL A 135 -13.50 -29.21 37.90
CA VAL A 135 -12.04 -29.14 37.77
C VAL A 135 -11.35 -29.86 38.93
N ARG A 136 -11.76 -29.60 40.17
CA ARG A 136 -11.20 -30.27 41.36
C ARG A 136 -11.45 -31.77 41.36
N ASN A 137 -12.61 -32.21 40.87
CA ASN A 137 -12.95 -33.63 40.75
C ASN A 137 -12.11 -34.31 39.67
N ASN A 138 -11.89 -33.65 38.53
CA ASN A 138 -10.99 -34.12 37.49
C ASN A 138 -9.54 -34.25 38.01
N GLN A 139 -9.04 -33.23 38.71
CA GLN A 139 -7.71 -33.27 39.35
C GLN A 139 -7.60 -34.42 40.35
N LYS A 140 -8.60 -34.62 41.22
CA LYS A 140 -8.64 -35.76 42.16
C LYS A 140 -8.61 -37.10 41.43
N ARG A 141 -9.32 -37.23 40.31
CA ARG A 141 -9.31 -38.44 39.47
C ARG A 141 -7.91 -38.69 38.90
N MET A 142 -7.27 -37.68 38.31
CA MET A 142 -5.92 -37.81 37.74
C MET A 142 -4.89 -38.22 38.80
N ILE A 143 -4.96 -37.65 40.01
CA ILE A 143 -4.06 -38.02 41.12
C ILE A 143 -4.30 -39.48 41.56
N ARG A 144 -5.55 -39.92 41.67
CA ARG A 144 -5.88 -41.31 42.05
C ARG A 144 -5.44 -42.32 41.00
N ASN A 145 -5.60 -41.99 39.72
CA ASN A 145 -5.26 -42.86 38.61
C ASN A 145 -3.78 -42.83 38.24
N LEU A 146 -2.96 -42.01 38.91
CA LEU A 146 -1.54 -41.77 38.58
C LEU A 146 -1.35 -41.20 37.16
N GLU A 147 -2.34 -40.44 36.67
CA GLU A 147 -2.33 -39.74 35.37
C GLU A 147 -1.94 -38.26 35.52
N ALA A 148 -1.69 -37.81 36.76
CA ALA A 148 -1.28 -36.44 37.05
C ALA A 148 0.18 -36.13 36.67
N TYR A 149 0.98 -37.16 36.34
CA TYR A 149 2.36 -37.05 35.89
C TYR A 149 2.75 -38.30 35.09
N GLU A 150 3.79 -38.19 34.27
CA GLU A 150 4.29 -39.28 33.44
C GLU A 150 5.76 -39.59 33.76
N ILE A 151 6.15 -40.87 33.73
CA ILE A 151 7.54 -41.32 33.87
C ILE A 151 8.05 -41.69 32.48
N PHE A 152 8.70 -40.77 31.79
CA PHE A 152 9.23 -40.99 30.44
C PHE A 152 10.41 -41.97 30.40
N ASN A 153 11.24 -41.97 31.44
CA ASN A 153 12.46 -42.79 31.52
C ASN A 153 12.44 -43.64 32.80
N PRO A 154 11.99 -44.91 32.73
CA PRO A 154 12.07 -45.84 33.86
C PRO A 154 13.51 -46.11 34.26
N MET A 155 13.77 -46.17 35.57
CA MET A 155 15.12 -46.39 36.11
C MET A 155 15.19 -47.65 36.98
N LEU A 156 16.37 -48.26 37.09
CA LEU A 156 16.66 -49.33 38.04
C LEU A 156 17.11 -48.76 39.38
N LEU A 157 16.75 -49.43 40.48
CA LEU A 157 17.33 -49.18 41.80
C LEU A 157 17.83 -50.50 42.37
N ASP A 158 19.12 -50.57 42.73
CA ASP A 158 19.81 -51.81 43.13
C ASP A 158 19.60 -52.96 42.13
N ASN A 159 19.76 -52.69 40.83
CA ASN A 159 19.45 -53.64 39.74
C ASN A 159 17.99 -54.14 39.69
N SER A 160 17.06 -53.50 40.41
CA SER A 160 15.63 -53.86 40.42
C SER A 160 14.78 -52.78 39.75
N SER A 161 14.08 -53.18 38.69
CA SER A 161 13.12 -52.32 37.98
C SER A 161 11.92 -51.94 38.86
N SER A 162 11.39 -52.89 39.64
CA SER A 162 10.27 -52.64 40.56
C SER A 162 10.62 -51.60 41.63
N LYS A 163 11.83 -51.70 42.22
CA LYS A 163 12.30 -50.72 43.21
C LYS A 163 12.46 -49.32 42.60
N GLY A 164 13.07 -49.21 41.42
CA GLY A 164 13.25 -47.92 40.75
C GLY A 164 11.92 -47.28 40.35
N HIS A 165 10.98 -48.06 39.83
CA HIS A 165 9.64 -47.58 39.50
C HIS A 165 8.86 -47.10 40.75
N SER A 166 8.99 -47.80 41.88
CA SER A 166 8.39 -47.39 43.16
C SER A 166 8.97 -46.06 43.67
N MET A 167 10.28 -45.86 43.54
CA MET A 167 10.93 -44.59 43.89
C MET A 167 10.46 -43.45 42.98
N GLN A 168 10.42 -43.66 41.67
CA GLN A 168 9.96 -42.65 40.71
C GLN A 168 8.50 -42.26 40.94
N LYS A 169 7.63 -43.20 41.34
CA LYS A 169 6.25 -42.90 41.77
C LYS A 169 6.19 -42.01 43.02
N LYS A 170 7.04 -42.27 44.02
CA LYS A 170 7.12 -41.41 45.22
C LYS A 170 7.56 -39.99 44.87
N ASN A 171 8.52 -39.85 43.97
CA ASN A 171 9.00 -38.56 43.49
C ASN A 171 7.91 -37.81 42.71
N GLY A 172 7.19 -38.49 41.80
CA GLY A 172 6.07 -37.89 41.08
C GLY A 172 4.96 -37.39 42.00
N LYS A 173 4.62 -38.16 43.04
CA LYS A 173 3.69 -37.73 44.09
C LYS A 173 4.18 -36.48 44.83
N GLN A 174 5.47 -36.40 45.13
CA GLN A 174 6.06 -35.23 45.79
C GLN A 174 6.00 -33.99 44.90
N LEU A 175 6.32 -34.11 43.60
CA LEU A 175 6.24 -33.01 42.64
C LEU A 175 4.80 -32.48 42.51
N VAL A 176 3.82 -33.36 42.35
CA VAL A 176 2.41 -32.98 42.29
C VAL A 176 1.99 -32.29 43.59
N ARG A 177 2.46 -32.75 44.75
CA ARG A 177 2.16 -32.09 46.02
C ARG A 177 2.75 -30.69 46.10
N SER A 178 4.03 -30.51 45.73
CA SER A 178 4.68 -29.20 45.75
C SER A 178 4.01 -28.20 44.82
N PHE A 179 3.66 -28.62 43.60
CA PHE A 179 2.95 -27.80 42.62
C PHE A 179 1.59 -27.29 43.11
N ASN A 180 0.91 -28.03 44.00
CA ASN A 180 -0.42 -27.65 44.51
C ASN A 180 -0.39 -26.85 45.83
N VAL A 181 0.78 -26.64 46.44
CA VAL A 181 0.93 -25.96 47.74
C VAL A 181 1.40 -24.51 47.61
N GLU A 182 2.10 -24.16 46.52
CA GLU A 182 2.39 -22.77 46.13
C GLU A 182 1.18 -22.12 45.43
#